data_AF-A0A2V9BN77-F1
#
_entry.id   AF-A0A2V9BN77-F1
#
_cell.length_a   1.000
_cell.length_b   1.000
_cell.length_c   1.000
_cell.angle_alpha   90.00
_cell.angle_beta   90.00
_cell.angle_gamma   90.00
#
_symmetry.space_group_name_H-M   'P 1'
#
loop_
_entity.id
_entity.type
_entity.pdbx_description
1 polymer ?
#
loop_
_entity_poly.entity_id
_entity_poly.type
_entity_poly.pdbx_seq_one_letter_code
_entity_poly.pdbx_strand_id
1 'polypeptide(L)' 'VLWALYPGIRDRVLAEHGQIREHVNVFVGNEDVRHTGGLATPLPAAAEISIVPAISGG' A
#
# COMPACT_ATOMS: atom_id res chain seq x y z
N VAL A 1 -3.95 -3.57 11.93
CA VAL A 1 -3.31 -4.82 12.40
C VAL A 1 -1.90 -5.01 11.84
N LEU A 2 -1.67 -4.84 10.52
CA LEU A 2 -0.33 -4.99 9.91
C LEU A 2 0.79 -4.24 10.66
N TRP A 3 0.60 -2.95 10.97
CA TRP A 3 1.60 -2.14 11.69
C TRP A 3 1.84 -2.58 13.13
N ALA A 4 0.87 -3.23 13.77
CA ALA A 4 1.04 -3.75 15.13
C ALA A 4 1.89 -5.01 15.14
N LEU A 5 1.75 -5.86 14.11
CA LEU A 5 2.51 -7.10 13.97
C LEU A 5 3.90 -6.85 13.39
N TYR A 6 4.04 -5.87 12.49
CA TYR A 6 5.28 -5.54 11.81
C TYR A 6 5.52 -4.01 11.79
N PRO A 7 5.91 -3.41 12.92
CA PRO A 7 6.06 -1.96 13.04
C PRO A 7 6.96 -1.34 11.98
N GLY A 8 8.09 -2.00 11.66
CA GLY A 8 9.06 -1.50 10.69
C GLY A 8 8.59 -1.52 9.22
N ILE A 9 7.45 -2.14 8.90
CA ILE A 9 6.87 -2.03 7.54
C ILE A 9 6.21 -0.66 7.35
N ARG A 10 5.66 -0.06 8.42
CA ARG A 10 4.97 1.24 8.32
C ARG A 10 5.87 2.30 7.70
N ASP A 11 7.08 2.42 8.19
CA ASP A 11 8.04 3.43 7.71
C ASP A 11 8.58 3.13 6.32
N ARG A 12 8.47 1.87 5.86
CA ARG A 12 8.84 1.46 4.49
C ARG A 12 7.73 1.69 3.47
N VAL A 13 6.47 1.76 3.90
CA VAL A 13 5.30 1.92 3.01
C VAL A 13 4.78 3.34 3.02
N LEU A 14 4.78 3.97 4.20
CA LEU A 14 4.31 5.34 4.40
C LEU A 14 5.47 6.30 4.56
N ALA A 15 5.30 7.52 4.05
CA ALA A 15 6.15 8.64 4.38
C ALA A 15 5.62 9.37 5.63
N GLU A 16 6.35 10.40 6.06
CA GLU A 16 6.18 11.02 7.38
C GLU A 16 4.77 11.58 7.63
N HIS A 17 4.09 12.07 6.58
CA HIS A 17 2.74 12.61 6.69
C HIS A 17 1.63 11.55 6.45
N GLY A 18 1.98 10.26 6.50
CA GLY A 18 1.03 9.15 6.45
C GLY A 18 0.53 8.77 5.06
N GLN A 19 1.07 9.37 4.00
CA GLN A 19 0.85 8.99 2.61
C GLN A 19 1.70 7.80 2.19
N ILE A 20 1.23 7.06 1.20
CA ILE A 20 2.02 6.00 0.55
C ILE A 20 3.23 6.62 -0.13
N ARG A 21 4.41 6.05 0.07
CA ARG A 21 5.65 6.52 -0.57
C ARG A 21 5.59 6.35 -2.09
N GLU A 22 6.19 7.27 -2.83
CA GLU A 22 6.15 7.28 -4.31
C GLU A 22 6.69 5.99 -4.93
N HIS A 23 7.79 5.46 -4.38
CA HIS A 23 8.44 4.22 -4.81
C HIS A 23 7.78 2.92 -4.29
N VAL A 24 6.56 2.98 -3.79
CA VAL A 24 5.79 1.82 -3.31
C VAL A 24 4.43 1.79 -3.97
N ASN A 25 4.06 0.65 -4.55
CA ASN A 25 2.72 0.43 -5.06
C ASN A 25 1.94 -0.47 -4.11
N VAL A 26 0.70 -0.10 -3.83
CA VAL A 26 -0.21 -0.88 -2.99
C VAL A 26 -1.43 -1.22 -3.84
N PHE A 27 -1.81 -2.49 -3.83
CA PHE A 27 -2.96 -2.99 -4.58
C PHE A 27 -3.97 -3.63 -3.65
N VAL A 28 -5.24 -3.52 -4.00
CA VAL A 28 -6.33 -4.31 -3.44
C VAL A 28 -6.89 -5.16 -4.58
N GLY A 29 -6.62 -6.46 -4.56
CA GLY A 29 -6.77 -7.32 -5.73
C GLY A 29 -5.85 -6.85 -6.85
N ASN A 30 -6.44 -6.43 -7.98
CA ASN A 30 -5.69 -6.00 -9.17
C ASN A 30 -5.67 -4.46 -9.34
N GLU A 31 -6.30 -3.72 -8.42
CA GLU A 31 -6.46 -2.27 -8.54
C GLU A 31 -5.41 -1.53 -7.69
N ASP A 32 -4.70 -0.57 -8.29
CA ASP A 32 -3.80 0.32 -7.54
C ASP A 32 -4.63 1.27 -6.68
N VAL A 33 -4.32 1.31 -5.37
CA VAL A 33 -5.05 2.14 -4.42
C VAL A 33 -5.01 3.62 -4.76
N ARG A 34 -3.99 4.10 -5.48
CA ARG A 34 -3.90 5.50 -5.93
C ARG A 34 -5.08 5.93 -6.80
N HIS A 35 -5.73 4.98 -7.49
CA HIS A 35 -6.89 5.25 -8.33
C HIS A 35 -8.23 4.96 -7.64
N THR A 36 -8.21 4.42 -6.41
CA THR A 36 -9.42 3.93 -5.71
C THR A 36 -9.62 4.52 -4.31
N GLY A 37 -8.88 5.56 -3.95
CA GLY A 37 -9.03 6.28 -2.66
C GLY A 37 -7.85 6.18 -1.70
N GLY A 38 -6.71 5.64 -2.14
CA GLY A 38 -5.48 5.54 -1.37
C GLY A 38 -5.62 4.61 -0.17
N LEU A 39 -5.15 5.04 1.00
CA LEU A 39 -5.30 4.24 2.22
C LEU A 39 -6.76 4.08 2.69
N ALA A 40 -7.69 4.84 2.10
CA ALA A 40 -9.12 4.69 2.33
C ALA A 40 -9.82 3.80 1.28
N THR A 41 -9.07 3.18 0.35
CA THR A 41 -9.62 2.22 -0.61
C THR A 41 -10.43 1.14 0.13
N PRO A 42 -11.71 0.91 -0.25
CA PRO A 42 -12.52 -0.14 0.36
C PRO A 42 -11.84 -1.52 0.23
N LEU A 43 -11.86 -2.30 1.32
CA LEU A 43 -11.27 -3.64 1.35
C LEU A 43 -12.38 -4.71 1.36
N PRO A 44 -12.64 -5.39 0.23
CA PRO A 44 -13.52 -6.55 0.22
C PRO A 44 -13.01 -7.66 1.14
N ALA A 45 -13.92 -8.45 1.71
CA ALA A 45 -13.60 -9.45 2.73
C ALA A 45 -12.59 -10.55 2.30
N ALA A 46 -12.40 -10.74 0.98
CA ALA A 46 -11.49 -11.73 0.41
C ALA A 46 -10.43 -11.11 -0.52
N ALA A 47 -10.25 -9.78 -0.48
CA ALA A 47 -9.26 -9.13 -1.32
C ALA A 47 -7.84 -9.36 -0.81
N GLU A 48 -6.94 -9.69 -1.74
CA GLU A 48 -5.51 -9.74 -1.48
C GLU A 48 -4.95 -8.31 -1.47
N ILE A 49 -4.04 -8.03 -0.54
CA ILE A 49 -3.30 -6.77 -0.50
C ILE A 49 -1.86 -7.04 -0.89
N SER A 50 -1.43 -6.43 -1.99
CA SER A 50 -0.05 -6.53 -2.47
C SER A 50 0.67 -5.21 -2.25
N ILE A 51 1.85 -5.27 -1.62
CA ILE A 51 2.74 -4.13 -1.40
C ILE A 51 4.04 -4.44 -2.12
N VAL A 52 4.32 -3.73 -3.20
CA VAL A 52 5.47 -4.00 -4.07
C VAL A 52 6.27 -2.72 -4.29
N PRO A 53 7.61 -2.81 -4.43
CA PRO A 53 8.39 -1.66 -4.85
C PRO A 53 7.94 -1.21 -6.25
N ALA A 54 7.92 0.10 -6.48
CA ALA A 54 7.71 0.63 -7.82
C ALA A 54 8.92 0.25 -8.69
N ILE A 55 8.69 -0.62 -9.66
CA ILE A 55 9.69 -0.96 -10.67
C ILE A 55 9.45 -0.05 -11.87
N SER A 56 10.34 0.90 -12.11
CA SER A 56 10.40 1.58 -13.41
C SER A 56 10.87 0.55 -14.44
N GLY A 57 10.01 0.18 -15.39
CA GLY A 57 10.43 -0.59 -16.55
C GLY A 57 11.49 0.21 -17.31
N GLY A 58 12.72 -0.30 -17.31
CA GLY A 58 13.80 0.23 -18.14
C GLY A 58 13.60 -0.13 -19.61
#